data_AF-A0A2E7PQT7-F1
#
_entry.id   AF-A0A2E7PQT7-F1
#
_cell.length_a   1.000
_cell.length_b   1.000
_cell.length_c   1.000
_cell.angle_alpha   90.00
_cell.angle_beta   90.00
_cell.angle_gamma   90.00
#
_symmetry.space_group_name_H-M   'P 1'
#
loop_
_entity.id
_entity.type
_entity.pdbx_description
1 polymer ?
#
loop_
_entity_poly.entity_id
_entity_poly.type
_entity_poly.pdbx_seq_one_letter_code
_entity_poly.pdbx_strand_id
1 'polypeptide(L)'
;MSYLPFRSIVDFSVEQAIEVRFQGKAINRLNELEWIDGKIWANIWMTPFIVVVDPATGNVTSVIDCRNLVEDARASSPDIDVLNGIAWDATNRELYLTGKLWPWIYKVALDKKTSP
;
A
#
# COMPACT_ATOMS: atom_id res chain seq x y z
N MET A 1 -11.00 -7.42 6.02
CA MET A 1 -11.65 -6.18 6.47
C MET A 1 -11.46 -5.11 5.42
N SER A 2 -12.47 -4.28 5.16
CA SER A 2 -12.44 -3.14 4.22
C SER A 2 -12.35 -1.79 4.93
N TYR A 3 -12.35 -1.79 6.26
CA TYR A 3 -12.38 -0.58 7.08
C TYR A 3 -10.99 -0.24 7.61
N LEU A 4 -10.67 1.04 7.64
CA LEU A 4 -9.49 1.60 8.30
C LEU A 4 -9.95 2.44 9.50
N PRO A 5 -9.64 2.03 10.75
CA PRO A 5 -9.94 2.83 11.92
C PRO A 5 -8.89 3.93 12.12
N PHE A 6 -9.35 5.12 12.47
CA PHE A 6 -8.53 6.18 13.05
C PHE A 6 -8.64 6.05 14.57
N ARG A 7 -7.49 6.05 15.23
CA ARG A 7 -7.40 5.75 16.65
C ARG A 7 -6.79 6.91 17.41
N SER A 8 -7.31 7.14 18.61
CA SER A 8 -6.71 8.06 19.57
C SER A 8 -5.28 7.63 19.88
N ILE A 9 -4.35 8.58 19.87
CA ILE A 9 -2.96 8.33 20.27
C ILE A 9 -2.80 8.16 21.79
N VAL A 10 -3.84 8.45 22.57
CA VAL A 10 -3.82 8.40 24.04
C VAL A 10 -4.15 6.99 24.53
N ASP A 11 -5.19 6.37 23.98
CA ASP A 11 -5.74 5.11 24.48
C ASP A 11 -6.05 4.08 23.39
N PHE A 12 -5.74 4.37 22.13
CA PHE A 12 -6.03 3.54 20.96
C PHE A 12 -7.52 3.24 20.72
N SER A 13 -8.43 3.94 21.39
CA SER A 13 -9.86 3.88 21.10
C SER A 13 -10.13 4.29 19.65
N VAL A 14 -11.17 3.70 19.05
CA VAL A 14 -11.57 4.04 17.68
C VAL A 14 -12.38 5.34 17.73
N GLU A 15 -11.85 6.39 17.11
CA GLU A 15 -12.52 7.70 17.00
C GLU A 15 -13.36 7.77 15.73
N GLN A 16 -12.88 7.13 14.66
CA GLN A 16 -13.56 7.08 13.36
C GLN A 16 -13.15 5.79 12.63
N ALA A 17 -13.97 5.37 11.67
CA ALA A 17 -13.57 4.39 10.66
C ALA A 17 -14.04 4.83 9.28
N ILE A 18 -13.22 4.56 8.26
CA ILE A 18 -13.56 4.76 6.86
C ILE A 18 -13.61 3.41 6.15
N GLU A 19 -14.53 3.23 5.22
CA GLU A 19 -14.56 2.06 4.34
C GLU A 19 -13.81 2.36 3.05
N VAL A 20 -12.82 1.54 2.71
CA VAL A 20 -12.03 1.71 1.49
C VAL A 20 -12.79 1.17 0.28
N ARG A 21 -12.95 2.02 -0.73
CA ARG A 21 -13.72 1.71 -1.94
C ARG A 21 -12.93 2.05 -3.20
N PHE A 22 -12.96 1.15 -4.18
CA PHE A 22 -12.50 1.42 -5.54
C PHE A 22 -13.68 1.33 -6.49
N GLN A 23 -13.94 2.42 -7.21
CA GLN A 23 -15.06 2.53 -8.14
C GLN A 23 -16.41 2.13 -7.48
N GLY A 24 -16.62 2.62 -6.25
CA GLY A 24 -17.84 2.36 -5.45
C GLY A 24 -17.89 0.99 -4.75
N LYS A 25 -16.99 0.06 -5.07
CA LYS A 25 -16.95 -1.28 -4.46
C LYS A 25 -15.94 -1.34 -3.32
N ALA A 26 -16.33 -1.94 -2.20
CA ALA A 26 -15.44 -2.13 -1.07
C ALA A 26 -14.26 -3.03 -1.44
N ILE A 27 -13.04 -2.63 -1.05
CA ILE A 27 -11.84 -3.47 -1.17
C ILE A 27 -11.53 -4.07 0.19
N ASN A 28 -11.31 -5.38 0.21
CA ASN A 28 -10.91 -6.12 1.40
C ASN A 28 -9.41 -6.44 1.39
N ARG A 29 -8.92 -6.94 2.53
CA ARG A 29 -7.56 -7.45 2.71
C ARG A 29 -6.49 -6.37 2.57
N LEU A 30 -6.84 -5.15 2.95
CA LEU A 30 -5.85 -4.13 3.28
C LEU A 30 -4.98 -4.67 4.40
N ASN A 31 -3.66 -4.51 4.26
CA ASN A 31 -2.71 -5.07 5.20
C ASN A 31 -1.79 -3.98 5.72
N GLU A 32 -0.59 -3.87 5.17
CA GLU A 32 0.35 -2.83 5.55
C GLU A 32 -0.11 -1.46 5.03
N LEU A 33 0.17 -0.41 5.82
CA LEU A 33 -0.25 0.97 5.59
C LEU A 33 0.93 1.93 5.74
N GLU A 34 0.98 2.97 4.90
CA GLU A 34 1.93 4.10 5.03
C GLU A 34 1.21 5.43 4.76
N TRP A 35 1.58 6.50 5.49
CA TRP A 35 0.99 7.83 5.33
C TRP A 35 1.92 8.72 4.49
N ILE A 36 1.54 8.98 3.25
CA ILE A 36 2.39 9.70 2.28
C ILE A 36 1.61 10.90 1.74
N ASP A 37 2.15 12.11 1.95
CA ASP A 37 1.62 13.38 1.42
C ASP A 37 0.09 13.53 1.64
N GLY A 38 -0.41 13.14 2.82
CA GLY A 38 -1.82 13.26 3.19
C GLY A 38 -2.75 12.16 2.64
N LYS A 39 -2.19 11.08 2.09
CA LYS A 39 -2.92 9.91 1.60
C LYS A 39 -2.48 8.65 2.34
N ILE A 40 -3.39 7.68 2.45
CA ILE A 40 -3.08 6.37 2.99
C ILE A 40 -2.72 5.45 1.83
N TRP A 41 -1.54 4.87 1.87
CA TRP A 41 -1.12 3.83 0.93
C TRP A 41 -1.31 2.49 1.62
N ALA A 42 -1.88 1.53 0.91
CA ALA A 42 -2.17 0.22 1.50
C ALA A 42 -1.84 -0.92 0.54
N ASN A 43 -1.09 -1.91 1.00
CA ASN A 43 -0.99 -3.19 0.30
C ASN A 43 -2.34 -3.91 0.32
N ILE A 44 -2.73 -4.52 -0.80
CA ILE A 44 -3.81 -5.51 -0.84
C ILE A 44 -3.19 -6.91 -0.72
N TRP A 45 -3.39 -7.58 0.41
CA TRP A 45 -2.81 -8.88 0.70
C TRP A 45 -3.16 -9.93 -0.36
N MET A 46 -2.19 -10.78 -0.70
CA MET A 46 -2.24 -11.77 -1.78
C MET A 46 -2.32 -11.17 -3.20
N THR A 47 -1.98 -9.88 -3.36
CA THR A 47 -1.91 -9.23 -4.68
C THR A 47 -0.62 -8.43 -4.82
N PRO A 48 -0.18 -8.12 -6.05
CA PRO A 48 0.96 -7.25 -6.32
C PRO A 48 0.57 -5.76 -6.33
N PHE A 49 -0.55 -5.38 -5.73
CA PHE A 49 -1.09 -4.01 -5.83
C PHE A 49 -1.03 -3.25 -4.52
N ILE A 50 -0.73 -1.96 -4.64
CA ILE A 50 -0.91 -0.96 -3.58
C ILE A 50 -2.02 -0.01 -4.04
N VAL A 51 -2.91 0.36 -3.13
CA VAL A 51 -3.92 1.40 -3.36
C VAL A 51 -3.57 2.66 -2.61
N VAL A 52 -3.78 3.79 -3.26
CA VAL A 52 -3.70 5.13 -2.64
C VAL A 52 -5.12 5.56 -2.31
N VAL A 53 -5.38 5.82 -1.04
CA VAL A 53 -6.70 6.07 -0.48
C VAL A 53 -6.78 7.51 0.02
N ASP A 54 -7.87 8.18 -0.33
CA ASP A 54 -8.23 9.44 0.28
C ASP A 54 -8.80 9.21 1.70
N PRO A 55 -8.12 9.67 2.77
CA PRO A 55 -8.56 9.41 4.14
C PRO A 55 -9.87 10.10 4.51
N ALA A 56 -10.27 11.16 3.81
CA ALA A 56 -11.52 11.87 4.08
C ALA A 56 -12.75 11.11 3.54
N THR A 57 -12.58 10.32 2.47
CA THR A 57 -13.71 9.67 1.78
C THR A 57 -13.64 8.14 1.75
N GLY A 58 -12.46 7.55 1.98
CA GLY A 58 -12.21 6.13 1.76
C GLY A 58 -12.08 5.74 0.28
N ASN A 59 -12.20 6.68 -0.66
CA ASN A 59 -12.08 6.36 -2.07
C ASN A 59 -10.61 6.16 -2.48
N VAL A 60 -10.37 5.11 -3.25
CA VAL A 60 -9.09 4.87 -3.91
C VAL A 60 -8.91 5.87 -5.05
N THR A 61 -7.85 6.67 -4.99
CA THR A 61 -7.50 7.69 -5.99
C THR A 61 -6.50 7.17 -7.02
N SER A 62 -5.72 6.14 -6.70
CA SER A 62 -4.74 5.53 -7.60
C SER A 62 -4.44 4.09 -7.20
N VAL A 63 -4.00 3.29 -8.17
CA VAL A 63 -3.52 1.92 -7.98
C VAL A 63 -2.10 1.84 -8.51
N ILE A 64 -1.20 1.29 -7.72
CA ILE A 64 0.21 1.08 -8.07
C ILE A 64 0.40 -0.40 -8.34
N ASP A 65 0.92 -0.70 -9.52
CA ASP A 65 1.18 -2.05 -10.00
C ASP A 65 2.64 -2.43 -9.73
N CYS A 66 2.86 -3.34 -8.78
CA CYS A 66 4.18 -3.78 -8.37
C CYS A 66 4.58 -5.13 -8.96
N ARG A 67 3.88 -5.64 -9.99
CA ARG A 67 4.12 -6.99 -10.55
C ARG A 67 5.59 -7.23 -10.91
N ASN A 68 6.23 -6.26 -11.56
CA ASN A 68 7.63 -6.36 -11.97
C ASN A 68 8.57 -6.56 -10.76
N LEU A 69 8.29 -5.93 -9.61
CA LEU A 69 9.09 -6.10 -8.39
C LEU A 69 8.89 -7.48 -7.77
N VAL A 70 7.65 -7.98 -7.78
CA VAL A 70 7.33 -9.32 -7.29
C VAL A 70 8.01 -10.38 -8.16
N GLU A 71 8.01 -10.20 -9.48
CA GLU A 71 8.67 -11.09 -10.44
C GLU A 71 10.19 -11.08 -10.27
N ASP A 72 10.81 -9.90 -10.12
CA ASP A 72 12.25 -9.76 -9.88
C ASP A 72 12.69 -10.41 -8.56
N ALA A 73 11.97 -10.14 -7.47
CA ALA A 73 12.23 -10.76 -6.17
C ALA A 73 12.10 -12.29 -6.23
N ARG A 74 11.09 -12.82 -6.94
CA ARG A 74 10.87 -14.26 -7.10
C ARG A 74 11.94 -14.93 -7.95
N ALA A 75 12.45 -14.24 -8.96
CA ALA A 75 13.54 -14.75 -9.78
C ALA A 75 14.82 -14.93 -8.96
N SER A 76 15.06 -14.05 -7.99
CA SER A 76 16.21 -14.15 -7.07
C SER A 76 16.00 -15.15 -5.93
N SER A 77 14.78 -15.29 -5.42
CA SER A 77 14.44 -16.20 -4.33
C SER A 77 13.05 -16.79 -4.57
N PRO A 78 12.94 -18.04 -5.04
CA PRO A 78 11.65 -18.65 -5.38
C PRO A 78 10.67 -18.74 -4.20
N ASP A 79 11.20 -18.81 -2.97
CA ASP A 79 10.46 -18.99 -1.71
C ASP A 79 9.97 -17.68 -1.09
N ILE A 80 9.99 -16.56 -1.82
CA ILE A 80 9.34 -15.33 -1.37
C ILE A 80 7.83 -15.53 -1.19
N ASP A 81 7.27 -14.82 -0.21
CA ASP A 81 5.83 -14.76 0.04
C ASP A 81 5.24 -13.53 -0.68
N VAL A 82 4.42 -12.73 0.00
CA VAL A 82 3.65 -11.63 -0.58
C VAL A 82 4.36 -10.27 -0.50
N LEU A 83 4.02 -9.36 -1.42
CA LEU A 83 4.27 -7.92 -1.28
C LEU A 83 3.68 -7.42 0.04
N ASN A 84 4.50 -6.75 0.84
CA ASN A 84 4.14 -6.24 2.16
C ASN A 84 5.26 -5.34 2.69
N GLY A 85 4.96 -4.07 2.96
CA GLY A 85 5.94 -3.12 3.47
C GLY A 85 6.13 -1.96 2.49
N ILE A 86 5.75 -0.78 2.96
CA ILE A 86 5.82 0.49 2.27
C ILE A 86 6.48 1.44 3.26
N ALA A 87 7.54 2.13 2.85
CA ALA A 87 8.17 3.14 3.68
C ALA A 87 8.45 4.40 2.88
N TRP A 88 8.19 5.55 3.50
CA TRP A 88 8.38 6.86 2.88
C TRP A 88 9.38 7.71 3.66
N ASP A 89 10.46 8.09 2.98
CA ASP A 89 11.34 9.14 3.47
C ASP A 89 10.85 10.50 2.95
N ALA A 90 10.15 11.24 3.81
CA ALA A 90 9.64 12.57 3.48
C ALA A 90 10.74 13.63 3.24
N THR A 91 11.94 13.43 3.80
CA THR A 91 13.05 14.39 3.68
C THR A 91 13.68 14.28 2.30
N ASN A 92 14.02 13.06 1.88
CA ASN A 92 14.66 12.81 0.59
C ASN A 92 13.67 12.54 -0.54
N ARG A 93 12.37 12.42 -0.22
CA ARG A 93 11.27 12.04 -1.13
C ARG A 93 11.50 10.66 -1.78
N GLU A 94 11.83 9.67 -0.95
CA GLU A 94 12.18 8.33 -1.41
C GLU A 94 11.17 7.29 -0.94
N LEU A 95 10.65 6.50 -1.90
CA LEU A 95 9.72 5.42 -1.64
C LEU A 95 10.46 4.10 -1.63
N TYR A 96 10.23 3.31 -0.58
CA TYR A 96 10.80 1.99 -0.40
C TYR A 96 9.69 0.95 -0.34
N LEU A 97 9.85 -0.13 -1.10
CA LEU A 97 8.90 -1.25 -1.16
C LEU A 97 9.61 -2.58 -0.92
N THR A 98 8.95 -3.50 -0.24
CA THR A 98 9.44 -4.87 -0.02
C THR A 98 8.30 -5.86 0.18
N GLY A 99 8.63 -7.07 0.62
CA GLY A 99 7.67 -8.10 0.93
C GLY A 99 8.18 -9.11 1.95
N LYS A 100 7.28 -10.00 2.35
CA LYS A 100 7.57 -11.06 3.31
C LYS A 100 8.57 -12.03 2.70
N LEU A 101 9.69 -12.23 3.40
CA LEU A 101 10.81 -13.09 2.97
C LEU A 101 11.47 -12.64 1.67
N TRP A 102 11.27 -11.39 1.24
CA TRP A 102 11.95 -10.87 0.07
C TRP A 102 13.46 -10.74 0.33
N PRO A 103 14.30 -11.04 -0.67
CA PRO A 103 15.75 -10.88 -0.54
C PRO A 103 16.17 -9.41 -0.48
N TRP A 104 15.32 -8.48 -0.97
CA TRP A 104 15.67 -7.08 -1.18
C TRP A 104 14.59 -6.11 -0.68
N ILE A 105 15.02 -4.88 -0.41
CA ILE A 105 14.17 -3.70 -0.31
C ILE A 105 14.47 -2.84 -1.54
N TYR A 106 13.43 -2.43 -2.26
CA TYR A 106 13.55 -1.63 -3.46
C TYR A 106 13.30 -0.17 -3.14
N LYS A 107 14.25 0.71 -3.49
CA LYS A 107 13.98 2.12 -3.66
C LYS A 107 13.38 2.33 -5.05
N VAL A 108 12.18 2.90 -5.13
CA VAL A 108 11.40 2.96 -6.38
C VAL A 108 11.01 4.40 -6.74
N ALA A 109 10.83 4.64 -8.03
CA ALA A 109 10.16 5.82 -8.56
C ALA A 109 8.86 5.38 -9.24
N LEU A 110 7.82 6.21 -9.16
CA LEU A 110 6.53 5.92 -9.78
C LEU A 110 6.39 6.62 -11.12
N ASP A 111 6.18 5.83 -12.16
CA ASP A 111 5.82 6.33 -13.48
C ASP A 111 4.31 6.27 -13.66
N LYS A 112 3.72 7.39 -14.11
CA LYS A 112 2.29 7.43 -14.42
C LYS A 112 2.06 6.68 -15.73
N LYS A 113 1.44 5.51 -15.63
CA LYS A 113 0.94 4.82 -16.82
C LYS A 113 -0.31 5.56 -17.32
N THR A 114 -0.15 6.38 -18.34
CA THR A 114 -1.29 6.85 -19.13
C THR A 114 -1.86 5.67 -19.90
N SER A 115 -3.18 5.55 -19.96
CA SER A 115 -3.81 4.65 -20.93
C SER A 115 -3.26 4.98 -22.33
N PRO A 116 -3.02 3.98 -23.20
CA PRO A 116 -2.74 4.25 -24.60
C PRO A 116 -3.88 5.05 -25.25
#